data_AF-A0A6L7WFT0-F1
#
_entry.id   AF-A0A6L7WFT0-F1
#
_cell.length_a   1.000
_cell.length_b   1.000
_cell.length_c   1.000
_cell.angle_alpha   90.00
_cell.angle_beta   90.00
_cell.angle_gamma   90.00
#
_symmetry.space_group_name_H-M   'P 1'
#
loop_
_entity.id
_entity.type
_entity.pdbx_description
1 polymer ?
#
loop_
_entity_poly.entity_id
_entity_poly.type
_entity_poly.pdbx_seq_one_letter_code
_entity_poly.pdbx_strand_id
1 'polypeptide(L)'
;MEQISWASLSQRKPSEVGVAISKAFWQHAEIEYQRSHVVAQATQDRSPLLHATHNSLVALRHLSKDRLYQFSETCAPEEATRELPYVALGSGQANADPFLAFLKRVLWDDGQPTVAGGQLAVYWALHQTIEATPGLGGEPVLATLQRGTAQLVPDEQLVEHREAIDNIENQLREWRDKLSAEASPDTPSPPDPPV
;
A
#
# COMPACT_ATOMS: atom_id res chain seq x y z
N MET A 1 -7.14 28.13 -18.45
CA MET A 1 -7.33 26.81 -17.84
C MET A 1 -7.72 27.01 -16.38
N GLU A 2 -8.80 26.37 -15.94
CA GLU A 2 -9.29 26.52 -14.57
C GLU A 2 -8.44 25.61 -13.66
N GLN A 3 -7.54 26.21 -12.87
CA GLN A 3 -6.80 25.48 -11.84
C GLN A 3 -7.78 25.01 -10.77
N ILE A 4 -7.71 23.72 -10.41
CA ILE A 4 -8.49 23.22 -9.27
C ILE A 4 -7.92 23.86 -8.01
N SER A 5 -8.71 24.73 -7.41
CA SER A 5 -8.41 25.29 -6.09
C SER A 5 -9.01 24.42 -5.00
N TRP A 6 -8.40 24.47 -3.81
CA TRP A 6 -8.96 23.81 -2.63
C TRP A 6 -10.40 24.26 -2.31
N ALA A 7 -10.68 25.54 -2.51
CA ALA A 7 -12.02 26.11 -2.36
C ALA A 7 -13.05 25.48 -3.31
N SER A 8 -12.63 25.09 -4.52
CA SER A 8 -13.52 24.41 -5.47
C SER A 8 -13.76 22.94 -5.11
N LEU A 9 -12.81 22.27 -4.45
CA LEU A 9 -12.96 20.88 -4.01
C LEU A 9 -13.87 20.78 -2.79
N SER A 10 -13.76 21.72 -1.84
CA SER A 10 -14.55 21.70 -0.60
C SER A 10 -16.07 21.87 -0.80
N GLN A 11 -16.49 22.39 -1.96
CA GLN A 11 -17.90 22.58 -2.32
C GLN A 11 -18.51 21.37 -3.04
N ARG A 12 -17.70 20.38 -3.45
CA ARG A 12 -18.15 19.24 -4.26
C ARG A 12 -18.77 18.15 -3.40
N LYS A 13 -19.60 17.31 -4.01
CA LYS A 13 -20.06 16.08 -3.36
C LYS A 13 -18.87 15.11 -3.23
N PRO A 14 -18.84 14.25 -2.20
CA PRO A 14 -17.81 13.22 -2.04
C PRO A 14 -17.51 12.42 -3.32
N SER A 15 -18.55 11.99 -4.05
CA SER A 15 -18.44 11.23 -5.30
C SER A 15 -17.79 11.99 -6.46
N GLU A 16 -17.73 13.32 -6.39
CA GLU A 16 -17.20 14.19 -7.44
C GLU A 16 -15.74 14.59 -7.20
N VAL A 17 -15.21 14.35 -6.00
CA VAL A 17 -13.84 14.75 -5.62
C VAL A 17 -12.80 13.98 -6.42
N GLY A 18 -12.90 12.65 -6.48
CA GLY A 18 -11.99 11.83 -7.27
C GLY A 18 -12.01 12.20 -8.75
N VAL A 19 -13.20 12.46 -9.31
CA VAL A 19 -13.37 12.91 -10.71
C VAL A 19 -12.73 14.28 -10.94
N ALA A 20 -12.88 15.20 -10.00
CA ALA A 20 -12.23 16.51 -10.08
C ALA A 20 -10.71 16.37 -10.10
N ILE A 21 -10.12 15.60 -9.17
CA ILE A 21 -8.67 15.38 -9.12
C ILE A 21 -8.18 14.66 -10.39
N SER A 22 -8.92 13.65 -10.86
CA SER A 22 -8.65 12.95 -12.12
C SER A 22 -8.56 13.91 -13.31
N LYS A 23 -9.49 14.86 -13.42
CA LYS A 23 -9.47 15.89 -14.47
C LYS A 23 -8.23 16.78 -14.37
N ALA A 24 -7.76 17.11 -13.16
CA ALA A 24 -6.52 17.87 -12.99
C ALA A 24 -5.28 17.05 -13.37
N PHE A 25 -5.22 15.77 -12.99
CA PHE A 25 -4.13 14.89 -13.43
C PHE A 25 -4.07 14.76 -14.94
N TRP A 26 -5.23 14.59 -15.59
CA TRP A 26 -5.29 14.46 -17.05
C TRP A 26 -4.71 15.67 -17.79
N GLN A 27 -4.86 16.89 -17.24
CA GLN A 27 -4.26 18.10 -17.84
C GLN A 27 -2.73 18.02 -17.95
N HIS A 28 -2.08 17.26 -17.07
CA HIS A 28 -0.64 17.04 -17.09
C HIS A 28 -0.26 15.77 -17.84
N ALA A 29 -1.02 14.68 -17.64
CA ALA A 29 -0.75 13.38 -18.26
C ALA A 29 -1.01 13.37 -19.78
N GLU A 30 -1.95 14.18 -20.27
CA GLU A 30 -2.38 14.20 -21.67
C GLU A 30 -1.21 14.48 -22.64
N ILE A 31 -0.30 15.39 -22.27
CA ILE A 31 0.83 15.76 -23.13
C ILE A 31 1.76 14.57 -23.35
N GLU A 32 2.13 13.86 -22.27
CA GLU A 32 2.99 12.68 -22.37
C GLU A 32 2.27 11.51 -23.04
N TYR A 33 0.99 11.33 -22.76
CA TYR A 33 0.17 10.34 -23.45
C TYR A 33 0.13 10.58 -24.97
N GLN A 34 -0.13 11.82 -25.40
CA GLN A 34 -0.14 12.18 -26.82
C GLN A 34 1.23 11.97 -27.48
N ARG A 35 2.32 12.35 -26.80
CA ARG A 35 3.70 12.13 -27.29
C ARG A 35 3.98 10.65 -27.49
N SER A 36 3.75 9.83 -26.46
CA SER A 36 3.92 8.38 -26.52
C SER A 36 3.06 7.74 -27.60
N HIS A 37 1.82 8.23 -27.79
CA HIS A 37 0.92 7.71 -28.80
C HIS A 37 1.41 7.97 -30.23
N VAL A 38 1.89 9.19 -30.52
CA VAL A 38 2.46 9.53 -31.83
C VAL A 38 3.67 8.66 -32.16
N VAL A 39 4.58 8.48 -31.19
CA VAL A 39 5.77 7.62 -31.38
C VAL A 39 5.34 6.17 -31.64
N ALA A 40 4.41 5.65 -30.84
CA ALA A 40 3.94 4.28 -30.99
C ALA A 40 3.29 3.99 -32.36
N GLN A 41 2.53 4.96 -32.89
CA GLN A 41 1.97 4.84 -34.25
C GLN A 41 3.05 4.86 -35.33
N ALA A 42 4.04 5.74 -35.20
CA ALA A 42 5.11 5.89 -36.19
C ALA A 42 6.04 4.68 -36.25
N THR A 43 6.31 4.03 -35.12
CA THR A 43 7.21 2.87 -35.02
C THR A 43 6.49 1.52 -35.17
N GLN A 44 5.15 1.50 -35.16
CA GLN A 44 4.35 0.28 -35.02
C GLN A 44 4.71 -0.54 -33.78
N ASP A 45 5.28 0.11 -32.75
CA ASP A 45 5.67 -0.49 -31.48
C ASP A 45 4.87 0.16 -30.35
N ARG A 46 4.29 -0.64 -29.46
CA ARG A 46 3.50 -0.15 -28.33
C ARG A 46 4.35 0.19 -27.11
N SER A 47 5.65 -0.16 -27.10
CA SER A 47 6.55 0.13 -25.99
C SER A 47 6.58 1.60 -25.55
N PRO A 48 6.44 2.63 -26.43
CA PRO A 48 6.45 4.03 -25.99
C PRO A 48 5.26 4.39 -25.10
N LEU A 49 4.14 3.67 -25.19
CA LEU A 49 2.98 3.89 -24.33
C LEU A 49 3.28 3.59 -22.86
N LEU A 50 4.25 2.71 -22.59
CA LEU A 50 4.70 2.40 -21.23
C LEU A 50 5.42 3.58 -20.57
N HIS A 51 5.88 4.58 -21.33
CA HIS A 51 6.47 5.78 -20.76
C HIS A 51 5.43 6.80 -20.29
N ALA A 52 4.17 6.66 -20.72
CA ALA A 52 3.06 7.50 -20.29
C ALA A 52 2.26 6.88 -19.13
N THR A 53 2.65 5.69 -18.64
CA THR A 53 1.99 5.06 -17.51
C THR A 53 2.44 5.72 -16.21
N HIS A 54 1.47 6.02 -15.36
CA HIS A 54 1.70 6.56 -14.03
C HIS A 54 0.60 6.01 -13.13
N ASN A 55 0.95 5.70 -11.89
CA ASN A 55 -0.04 5.47 -10.86
C ASN A 55 0.21 6.48 -9.75
N SER A 56 -0.83 6.94 -9.08
CA SER A 56 -0.69 7.95 -8.03
C SER A 56 -1.64 7.70 -6.88
N LEU A 57 -1.17 8.00 -5.68
CA LEU A 57 -1.99 8.02 -4.47
C LEU A 57 -2.19 9.46 -4.00
N VAL A 58 -3.41 9.78 -3.61
CA VAL A 58 -3.74 11.07 -3.01
C VAL A 58 -4.50 10.83 -1.72
N ALA A 59 -3.89 11.21 -0.60
CA ALA A 59 -4.56 11.33 0.68
C ALA A 59 -5.00 12.79 0.88
N LEU A 60 -6.28 13.02 1.22
CA LEU A 60 -6.78 14.35 1.52
C LEU A 60 -7.93 14.34 2.53
N ARG A 61 -8.19 15.49 3.15
CA ARG A 61 -9.36 15.69 4.01
C ARG A 61 -10.46 16.42 3.27
N HIS A 62 -11.61 15.77 3.09
CA HIS A 62 -12.78 16.33 2.44
C HIS A 62 -14.03 16.24 3.34
N LEU A 63 -14.70 17.38 3.58
CA LEU A 63 -15.89 17.47 4.44
C LEU A 63 -15.70 16.78 5.81
N SER A 64 -14.58 17.04 6.46
CA SER A 64 -14.20 16.45 7.75
C SER A 64 -13.95 14.94 7.77
N LYS A 65 -13.79 14.30 6.60
CA LYS A 65 -13.37 12.91 6.49
C LYS A 65 -12.05 12.82 5.73
N ASP A 66 -11.12 12.04 6.26
CA ASP A 66 -9.89 11.69 5.55
C ASP A 66 -10.22 10.63 4.50
N ARG A 67 -9.63 10.78 3.31
CA ARG A 67 -9.90 9.96 2.13
C ARG A 67 -8.58 9.62 1.46
N LEU A 68 -8.53 8.43 0.88
CA LEU A 68 -7.42 7.95 0.09
C LEU A 68 -7.96 7.57 -1.29
N TYR A 69 -7.36 8.15 -2.33
CA TYR A 69 -7.66 7.83 -3.71
C TYR A 69 -6.44 7.24 -4.38
N GLN A 70 -6.63 6.16 -5.12
CA GLN A 70 -5.69 5.70 -6.13
C GLN A 70 -6.12 6.18 -7.51
N PHE A 71 -5.15 6.47 -8.35
CA PHE A 71 -5.36 6.85 -9.74
C PHE A 71 -4.55 5.89 -10.60
N SER A 72 -5.23 5.24 -11.53
CA SER A 72 -4.61 4.36 -12.53
C SER A 72 -3.86 5.15 -13.61
N GLU A 73 -3.23 4.42 -14.53
CA GLU A 73 -2.57 4.94 -15.74
C GLU A 73 -3.46 5.85 -16.61
N THR A 74 -4.78 5.68 -16.52
CA THR A 74 -5.78 6.50 -17.22
C THR A 74 -6.32 7.65 -16.37
N CYS A 75 -5.66 7.95 -15.26
CA CYS A 75 -6.12 8.85 -14.21
C CYS A 75 -7.49 8.46 -13.63
N ALA A 76 -7.96 7.21 -13.78
CA ALA A 76 -9.25 6.80 -13.25
C ALA A 76 -9.17 6.71 -11.72
N PRO A 77 -10.05 7.41 -10.97
CA PRO A 77 -10.00 7.42 -9.52
C PRO A 77 -10.69 6.18 -8.93
N GLU A 78 -10.10 5.65 -7.86
CA GLU A 78 -10.72 4.66 -6.99
C GLU A 78 -10.47 5.05 -5.52
N GLU A 79 -11.54 5.11 -4.73
CA GLU A 79 -11.47 5.48 -3.31
C GLU A 79 -11.26 4.22 -2.46
N ALA A 80 -10.28 4.26 -1.55
CA ALA A 80 -10.11 3.20 -0.57
C ALA A 80 -11.35 3.10 0.33
N THR A 81 -11.78 1.88 0.60
CA THR A 81 -13.02 1.59 1.35
C THR A 81 -12.70 1.03 2.74
N ARG A 82 -13.72 0.70 3.53
CA ARG A 82 -13.49 0.04 4.83
C ARG A 82 -13.05 -1.41 4.62
N GLU A 83 -13.57 -2.03 3.58
CA GLU A 83 -13.31 -3.40 3.16
C GLU A 83 -11.90 -3.51 2.57
N LEU A 84 -11.48 -2.50 1.79
CA LEU A 84 -10.13 -2.37 1.23
C LEU A 84 -9.49 -1.03 1.65
N PRO A 85 -9.00 -0.92 2.90
CA PRO A 85 -8.50 0.34 3.47
C PRO A 85 -7.04 0.63 3.12
N TYR A 86 -6.37 -0.30 2.44
CA TYR A 86 -4.97 -0.18 2.06
C TYR A 86 -4.84 -0.21 0.54
N VAL A 87 -3.87 0.55 0.05
CA VAL A 87 -3.48 0.57 -1.35
C VAL A 87 -1.96 0.62 -1.40
N ALA A 88 -1.34 -0.29 -2.15
CA ALA A 88 0.05 -0.18 -2.55
C ALA A 88 0.14 0.08 -4.05
N LEU A 89 1.16 0.84 -4.47
CA LEU A 89 1.49 1.08 -5.87
C LEU A 89 2.99 0.83 -6.10
N GLY A 90 3.34 0.54 -7.34
CA GLY A 90 4.74 0.39 -7.78
C GLY A 90 5.19 -1.06 -7.91
N SER A 91 6.48 -1.28 -8.19
CA SER A 91 7.03 -2.61 -8.48
C SER A 91 6.95 -3.59 -7.31
N GLY A 92 6.84 -3.10 -6.07
CA GLY A 92 6.66 -3.91 -4.86
C GLY A 92 5.21 -4.29 -4.56
N GLN A 93 4.23 -3.80 -5.33
CA GLN A 93 2.80 -3.96 -5.03
C GLN A 93 2.40 -5.44 -4.85
N ALA A 94 2.92 -6.34 -5.69
CA ALA A 94 2.58 -7.76 -5.65
C ALA A 94 2.97 -8.45 -4.31
N ASN A 95 3.96 -7.90 -3.60
CA ASN A 95 4.37 -8.37 -2.27
C ASN A 95 3.67 -7.60 -1.15
N ALA A 96 3.48 -6.28 -1.33
CA ALA A 96 2.86 -5.43 -0.32
C ALA A 96 1.36 -5.73 -0.12
N ASP A 97 0.59 -5.91 -1.20
CA ASP A 97 -0.87 -6.08 -1.11
C ASP A 97 -1.29 -7.32 -0.29
N PRO A 98 -0.76 -8.54 -0.56
CA PRO A 98 -1.09 -9.72 0.25
C PRO A 98 -0.66 -9.58 1.70
N PHE A 99 0.49 -8.92 1.95
CA PHE A 99 1.00 -8.75 3.31
C PHE A 99 0.15 -7.74 4.10
N LEU A 100 -0.25 -6.63 3.49
CA LEU A 100 -1.19 -5.68 4.10
C LEU A 100 -2.55 -6.34 4.40
N ALA A 101 -3.04 -7.19 3.49
CA ALA A 101 -4.27 -7.96 3.72
C ALA A 101 -4.12 -8.95 4.90
N PHE A 102 -2.96 -9.60 5.03
CA PHE A 102 -2.64 -10.45 6.18
C PHE A 102 -2.62 -9.66 7.49
N LEU A 103 -1.89 -8.53 7.53
CA LEU A 103 -1.83 -7.66 8.70
C LEU A 103 -3.20 -7.14 9.09
N LYS A 104 -4.03 -6.73 8.12
CA LYS A 104 -5.42 -6.33 8.34
C LYS A 104 -6.16 -7.38 9.17
N ARG A 105 -6.16 -8.60 8.66
CA ARG A 105 -6.90 -9.72 9.23
C ARG A 105 -6.39 -10.10 10.63
N VAL A 106 -5.08 -10.07 10.85
CA VAL A 106 -4.48 -10.53 12.12
C VAL A 106 -4.57 -9.46 13.21
N LEU A 107 -4.35 -8.19 12.86
CA LEU A 107 -4.23 -7.12 13.86
C LEU A 107 -5.56 -6.41 14.12
N TRP A 108 -6.47 -6.39 13.14
CA TRP A 108 -7.70 -5.60 13.23
C TRP A 108 -8.97 -6.39 12.94
N ASP A 109 -8.91 -7.60 12.40
CA ASP A 109 -10.08 -8.40 12.02
C ASP A 109 -11.07 -7.56 11.17
N ASP A 110 -12.24 -7.19 11.71
CA ASP A 110 -13.24 -6.29 11.09
C ASP A 110 -13.05 -4.79 11.42
N GLY A 111 -12.11 -4.46 12.30
CA GLY A 111 -11.81 -3.12 12.78
C GLY A 111 -10.96 -2.28 11.81
N GLN A 112 -10.84 -0.99 12.13
CA GLN A 112 -9.90 -0.09 11.46
C GLN A 112 -8.65 0.14 12.32
N PRO A 113 -7.48 0.27 11.69
CA PRO A 113 -6.26 0.61 12.42
C PRO A 113 -6.39 1.99 13.07
N THR A 114 -5.80 2.13 14.26
CA THR A 114 -5.44 3.46 14.79
C THR A 114 -4.35 4.07 13.91
N VAL A 115 -4.04 5.36 14.07
CA VAL A 115 -2.93 5.96 13.30
C VAL A 115 -1.62 5.22 13.58
N ALA A 116 -1.29 4.98 14.85
CA ALA A 116 -0.09 4.23 15.23
C ALA A 116 -0.10 2.80 14.67
N GLY A 117 -1.24 2.11 14.71
CA GLY A 117 -1.39 0.79 14.11
C GLY A 117 -1.20 0.80 12.59
N GLY A 118 -1.73 1.83 11.91
CA GLY A 118 -1.57 2.02 10.48
C GLY A 118 -0.12 2.33 10.10
N GLN A 119 0.57 3.18 10.87
CA GLN A 119 2.00 3.45 10.69
C GLN A 119 2.81 2.16 10.82
N LEU A 120 2.58 1.37 11.86
CA LEU A 120 3.26 0.08 12.05
C LEU A 120 3.00 -0.88 10.88
N ALA A 121 1.75 -1.05 10.43
CA ALA A 121 1.45 -1.94 9.32
C ALA A 121 2.07 -1.48 7.99
N VAL A 122 2.03 -0.19 7.69
CA VAL A 122 2.65 0.36 6.48
C VAL A 122 4.17 0.19 6.55
N TYR A 123 4.78 0.50 7.70
CA TYR A 123 6.22 0.33 7.89
C TYR A 123 6.62 -1.14 7.71
N TRP A 124 5.90 -2.07 8.35
CA TRP A 124 6.16 -3.50 8.24
C TRP A 124 6.01 -4.00 6.81
N ALA A 125 4.94 -3.58 6.11
CA ALA A 125 4.72 -3.97 4.72
C ALA A 125 5.82 -3.46 3.79
N LEU A 126 6.27 -2.21 3.98
CA LEU A 126 7.38 -1.65 3.21
C LEU A 126 8.68 -2.40 3.49
N HIS A 127 9.01 -2.63 4.77
CA HIS A 127 10.21 -3.35 5.17
C HIS A 127 10.27 -4.75 4.55
N GLN A 128 9.21 -5.54 4.70
CA GLN A 128 9.12 -6.88 4.15
C GLN A 128 9.17 -6.89 2.62
N THR A 129 8.54 -5.90 1.98
CA THR A 129 8.57 -5.78 0.52
C THR A 129 9.98 -5.45 0.01
N ILE A 130 10.72 -4.58 0.72
CA ILE A 130 12.11 -4.25 0.39
C ILE A 130 13.01 -5.48 0.53
N GLU A 131 12.86 -6.24 1.62
CA GLU A 131 13.64 -7.46 1.84
C GLU A 131 13.33 -8.56 0.83
N ALA A 132 12.06 -8.70 0.43
CA ALA A 132 11.61 -9.75 -0.47
C ALA A 132 11.82 -9.45 -1.97
N THR A 133 12.09 -8.19 -2.35
CA THR A 133 12.11 -7.77 -3.76
C THR A 133 13.49 -7.26 -4.18
N PRO A 134 14.26 -8.03 -4.97
CA PRO A 134 15.52 -7.56 -5.52
C PRO A 134 15.35 -6.26 -6.31
N GLY A 135 16.17 -5.26 -6.03
CA GLY A 135 16.13 -3.95 -6.70
C GLY A 135 15.21 -2.91 -6.04
N LEU A 136 14.44 -3.27 -5.01
CA LEU A 136 13.89 -2.32 -4.05
C LEU A 136 14.90 -2.08 -2.93
N GLY A 137 14.98 -0.85 -2.43
CA GLY A 137 15.94 -0.50 -1.38
C GLY A 137 15.67 0.88 -0.79
N GLY A 138 16.51 1.24 0.19
CA GLY A 138 16.34 2.45 0.99
C GLY A 138 15.53 2.21 2.25
N GLU A 139 15.51 3.21 3.13
CA GLU A 139 14.72 3.17 4.35
C GLU A 139 13.28 3.64 4.08
N PRO A 140 12.26 2.97 4.64
CA PRO A 140 10.89 3.44 4.54
C PRO A 140 10.73 4.87 5.07
N VAL A 141 10.09 5.74 4.29
CA VAL A 141 9.69 7.09 4.72
C VAL A 141 8.18 7.14 4.83
N LEU A 142 7.67 7.56 6.00
CA LEU A 142 6.25 7.61 6.27
C LEU A 142 5.77 9.05 6.46
N ALA A 143 4.53 9.29 6.05
CA ALA A 143 3.78 10.49 6.37
C ALA A 143 2.39 10.11 6.84
N THR A 144 1.81 10.90 7.75
CA THR A 144 0.43 10.74 8.18
C THR A 144 -0.38 11.98 7.83
N LEU A 145 -1.62 11.78 7.43
CA LEU A 145 -2.62 12.84 7.31
C LEU A 145 -3.62 12.66 8.45
N GLN A 146 -3.67 13.63 9.36
CA GLN A 146 -4.64 13.63 10.45
C GLN A 146 -5.33 14.99 10.52
N ARG A 147 -6.67 14.99 10.49
CA ARG A 147 -7.48 16.21 10.63
C ARG A 147 -7.10 17.31 9.63
N GLY A 148 -6.54 16.95 8.47
CA GLY A 148 -6.16 17.85 7.40
C GLY A 148 -4.71 18.34 7.49
N THR A 149 -3.94 17.86 8.46
CA THR A 149 -2.52 18.16 8.62
C THR A 149 -1.70 16.95 8.21
N ALA A 150 -0.87 17.12 7.17
CA ALA A 150 0.12 16.14 6.77
C ALA A 150 1.42 16.35 7.54
N GLN A 151 1.99 15.28 8.10
CA GLN A 151 3.24 15.33 8.85
C GLN A 151 4.09 14.11 8.50
N LEU A 152 5.39 14.33 8.31
CA LEU A 152 6.36 13.24 8.24
C LEU A 152 6.45 12.57 9.60
N VAL A 153 6.55 11.24 9.57
CA VAL A 153 6.81 10.44 10.77
C VAL A 153 8.29 10.59 11.11
N PRO A 154 8.65 11.01 12.33
CA PRO A 154 10.05 11.15 12.75
C PRO A 154 10.79 9.81 12.72
N ASP A 155 12.08 9.85 12.44
CA ASP A 155 12.93 8.64 12.36
C ASP A 155 12.93 7.85 13.67
N GLU A 156 12.82 8.52 14.82
CA GLU A 156 12.75 7.85 16.13
C GLU A 156 11.52 6.94 16.23
N GLN A 157 10.38 7.36 15.70
CA GLN A 157 9.17 6.52 15.67
C GLN A 157 9.32 5.35 14.68
N LEU A 158 10.08 5.53 13.59
CA LEU A 158 10.37 4.46 12.65
C LEU A 158 11.26 3.38 13.29
N VAL A 159 12.21 3.78 14.15
CA VAL A 159 13.01 2.85 14.95
C VAL A 159 12.13 2.06 15.91
N GLU A 160 11.21 2.71 16.63
CA GLU A 160 10.26 2.03 17.51
C GLU A 160 9.41 1.00 16.75
N HIS A 161 8.97 1.32 15.53
CA HIS A 161 8.24 0.35 14.69
C HIS A 161 9.10 -0.85 14.29
N ARG A 162 10.38 -0.64 13.96
CA ARG A 162 11.31 -1.74 13.67
C ARG A 162 11.49 -2.66 14.88
N GLU A 163 11.76 -2.09 16.05
CA GLU A 163 11.91 -2.86 17.29
C GLU A 163 10.64 -3.63 17.66
N ALA A 164 9.47 -3.03 17.44
CA ALA A 164 8.18 -3.70 17.64
C ALA A 164 8.01 -4.90 16.70
N ILE A 165 8.38 -4.76 15.43
CA ILE A 165 8.35 -5.86 14.45
C ILE A 165 9.29 -6.98 14.89
N ASP A 166 10.54 -6.67 15.24
CA ASP A 166 11.52 -7.65 15.70
C ASP A 166 11.00 -8.45 16.90
N ASN A 167 10.37 -7.76 17.85
CA ASN A 167 9.75 -8.39 19.00
C ASN A 167 8.61 -9.33 18.62
N ILE A 168 7.70 -8.90 17.74
CA ILE A 168 6.58 -9.72 17.25
C ILE A 168 7.12 -10.98 16.54
N GLU A 169 8.11 -10.83 15.68
CA GLU A 169 8.72 -11.94 14.96
C GLU A 169 9.42 -12.93 15.88
N ASN A 170 10.12 -12.44 16.92
CA ASN A 170 10.73 -13.28 17.94
C ASN A 170 9.69 -14.09 18.71
N GLN A 171 8.58 -13.47 19.10
CA GLN A 171 7.48 -14.17 19.78
C GLN A 171 6.86 -15.25 18.89
N LEU A 172 6.71 -15.00 17.59
CA LEU A 172 6.23 -16.00 16.64
C LEU A 172 7.21 -17.18 16.49
N ARG A 173 8.52 -16.92 16.47
CA ARG A 173 9.56 -17.97 16.46
C ARG A 173 9.50 -18.82 17.73
N GLU A 174 9.44 -18.20 18.89
CA GLU A 174 9.34 -18.91 20.18
C GLU A 174 8.07 -19.74 20.28
N TRP A 175 6.93 -19.21 19.82
CA TRP A 175 5.67 -19.93 19.80
C TRP A 175 5.74 -21.17 18.91
N ARG A 176 6.32 -21.05 17.70
CA ARG A 176 6.57 -22.18 16.80
C ARG A 176 7.44 -23.27 17.46
N ASP A 177 8.49 -22.86 18.17
CA ASP A 177 9.42 -23.79 18.81
C ASP A 177 8.73 -24.57 19.94
N LYS A 178 7.86 -23.92 20.72
CA LYS A 178 7.03 -24.58 21.75
C LYS A 178 6.09 -25.61 21.16
N LEU A 179 5.38 -25.28 20.07
CA LEU A 179 4.50 -26.23 19.38
C LEU A 179 5.26 -27.46 18.87
N SER A 180 6.49 -27.27 18.39
CA SER A 180 7.31 -28.37 17.87
C SER A 180 7.81 -29.30 18.97
N ALA A 181 8.12 -28.75 20.15
CA ALA A 181 8.52 -29.53 21.32
C ALA A 181 7.36 -30.38 21.89
N GLU A 182 6.13 -29.85 21.85
CA GLU A 182 4.93 -30.56 22.29
C GLU A 182 4.46 -31.64 21.28
N ALA A 183 4.80 -31.48 20.00
CA ALA A 183 4.44 -32.41 18.92
C ALA A 183 5.31 -33.68 18.83
N SER A 184 6.04 -34.06 19.89
CA SER A 184 6.69 -35.37 19.99
C SER A 184 5.86 -36.36 20.82
N PRO A 185 4.91 -37.10 20.22
CA PRO A 185 4.40 -38.35 20.76
C PRO A 185 5.11 -39.55 20.10
N ASP A 186 5.32 -40.60 20.88
CA ASP A 186 5.66 -41.96 20.46
C ASP A 186 4.97 -42.34 19.15
N THR A 187 5.63 -42.16 18.00
CA THR A 187 5.18 -42.79 16.76
C THR A 187 5.35 -44.28 16.99
N PRO A 188 4.28 -45.10 17.04
CA PRO A 188 4.42 -46.54 17.22
C PRO A 188 5.32 -47.04 16.09
N SER A 189 6.35 -47.82 16.43
CA SER A 189 7.22 -48.41 15.42
C SER A 189 6.35 -49.19 14.42
N PRO A 190 6.58 -49.05 13.11
CA PRO A 190 5.82 -49.79 12.11
C PRO A 190 5.88 -51.30 12.42
N PRO A 191 4.76 -52.04 12.24
CA PRO A 191 4.72 -53.46 12.53
C PRO A 191 5.75 -54.22 11.69
N ASP A 192 6.39 -55.22 12.29
CA ASP A 192 7.38 -56.05 11.61
C ASP A 192 6.77 -56.73 10.38
N PRO A 193 7.53 -56.85 9.27
CA PRO A 193 7.06 -57.53 8.07
C PRO A 193 6.75 -59.01 8.36
N PRO A 194 5.72 -59.58 7.71
CA PRO A 194 5.36 -60.99 7.91
C PRO A 194 6.50 -61.93 7.46
N VAL A 195 6.78 -62.93 8.29
CA VAL A 195 7.78 -64.01 8.10
C VAL A 195 7.34 -64.98 7.00
#